data_AF-A0A4V2AIM7-F1
#
_entry.id   AF-A0A4V2AIM7-F1
#
_cell.length_a   1.000
_cell.length_b   1.000
_cell.length_c   1.000
_cell.angle_alpha   90.00
_cell.angle_beta   90.00
_cell.angle_gamma   90.00
#
_symmetry.space_group_name_H-M   'P 1'
#
loop_
_entity.id
_entity.type
_entity.pdbx_description
1 polymer ?
#
loop_
_entity_poly.entity_id
_entity_poly.type
_entity_poly.pdbx_seq_one_letter_code
_entity_poly.pdbx_strand_id
1 'polypeptide(L)'
;MQSRPSERLTERLTPWLSLLGVIGFLLAILLGVLSGCSGALRPAVSLSVVYAKPTPPDASVTIDEQYIGPLGYVSAHGVRLPEGEHRVSVTKAGYFPWDRLITAGRDPIKLEIALEPIPD
;
A
#
# COMPACT_ATOMS: atom_id res chain seq x y z
N MET A 1 -63.48 28.38 50.71
CA MET A 1 -62.03 28.26 51.01
C MET A 1 -61.69 26.78 50.84
N GLN A 2 -61.38 26.24 49.66
CA GLN A 2 -60.26 26.49 48.74
C GLN A 2 -58.92 25.96 49.27
N SER A 3 -58.55 24.75 48.84
CA SER A 3 -57.16 24.32 48.70
C SER A 3 -57.07 23.32 47.54
N ARG A 4 -56.45 23.76 46.45
CA ARG A 4 -56.22 23.01 45.21
C ARG A 4 -55.15 21.94 45.46
N PRO A 5 -55.29 20.71 44.93
CA PRO A 5 -54.19 19.77 44.90
C PRO A 5 -53.16 20.23 43.86
N SER A 6 -51.94 20.49 44.33
CA SER A 6 -50.82 21.01 43.57
C SER A 6 -49.83 19.91 43.21
N GLU A 7 -50.17 19.01 42.29
CA GLU A 7 -49.21 17.99 41.82
C GLU A 7 -49.41 17.66 40.34
N ARG A 8 -48.91 18.55 39.45
CA ARG A 8 -48.61 18.24 38.04
C ARG A 8 -47.56 19.20 37.47
N LEU A 9 -46.36 19.22 38.03
CA LEU A 9 -45.26 20.01 37.47
C LEU A 9 -43.91 19.31 37.69
N THR A 10 -43.73 18.09 37.16
CA THR A 10 -42.42 17.40 37.19
C THR A 10 -41.98 16.82 35.84
N GLU A 11 -42.58 17.22 34.72
CA GLU A 11 -42.21 16.68 33.39
C GLU A 11 -41.75 17.73 32.37
N ARG A 12 -41.28 18.91 32.79
CA ARG A 12 -40.95 20.00 31.85
C ARG A 12 -39.53 20.57 31.89
N LEU A 13 -38.58 19.89 32.51
CA LEU A 13 -37.17 20.31 32.54
C LEU A 13 -36.36 19.00 32.42
N THR A 14 -35.80 18.58 31.29
CA THR A 14 -34.79 19.27 30.47
C THR A 14 -34.54 18.49 29.15
N PRO A 15 -35.09 18.90 27.99
CA PRO A 15 -34.68 18.30 26.71
C PRO A 15 -33.37 18.89 26.16
N TRP A 16 -32.86 19.99 26.74
CA TRP A 16 -31.75 20.76 26.18
C TRP A 16 -30.35 20.31 26.65
N LEU A 17 -30.24 19.63 27.81
CA LEU A 17 -28.97 19.08 28.29
C LEU A 17 -28.49 17.89 27.44
N SER A 18 -29.41 17.16 26.82
CA SER A 18 -29.09 16.02 25.94
C SER A 18 -28.46 16.46 24.62
N LEU A 19 -28.76 17.68 24.13
CA LEU A 19 -28.28 18.16 22.84
C LEU A 19 -26.77 18.51 22.87
N LEU A 20 -26.30 19.10 23.98
CA LEU A 20 -24.88 19.44 24.16
C LEU A 20 -24.00 18.19 24.26
N GLY A 21 -24.50 17.12 24.88
CA GLY A 21 -23.80 15.83 24.95
C GLY A 21 -23.65 15.16 23.59
N VAL A 22 -24.71 15.17 22.76
CA VAL A 22 -24.69 14.57 21.42
C VAL A 22 -23.79 15.35 20.45
N ILE A 23 -23.80 16.69 20.53
CA ILE A 23 -22.91 17.53 19.71
C ILE A 23 -21.45 17.30 20.09
N GLY A 24 -21.12 17.24 21.39
CA GLY A 24 -19.77 16.93 21.85
C GLY A 24 -19.29 15.54 21.41
N PHE A 25 -20.19 14.54 21.45
CA PHE A 25 -19.88 13.18 21.02
C PHE A 25 -19.67 13.07 19.50
N LEU A 26 -20.48 13.76 18.69
CA LEU A 26 -20.30 13.82 17.24
C LEU A 26 -19.00 14.55 16.85
N LEU A 27 -18.64 15.62 17.57
CA LEU A 27 -17.40 16.36 17.31
C LEU A 27 -16.17 15.50 17.61
N ALA A 28 -16.19 14.71 18.69
CA ALA A 28 -15.12 13.78 19.05
C ALA A 28 -14.94 12.66 18.02
N ILE A 29 -16.05 12.12 17.47
CA ILE A 29 -15.99 11.13 16.38
C ILE A 29 -15.38 11.76 15.12
N LEU A 30 -15.79 12.99 14.76
CA LEU A 30 -15.26 13.68 13.57
C LEU A 30 -13.74 13.95 13.66
N LEU A 31 -13.25 14.30 14.85
CA LEU A 31 -11.82 14.54 15.10
C LEU A 31 -10.98 13.25 15.10
N GLY A 32 -11.56 12.10 15.48
CA GLY A 32 -10.86 10.81 15.52
C GLY A 32 -10.54 10.19 14.14
N VAL A 33 -11.24 10.61 13.08
CA VAL A 33 -11.08 10.04 11.72
C VAL A 33 -9.81 10.56 11.01
N LEU A 34 -9.20 11.65 11.48
CA LEU A 34 -8.07 12.30 10.80
C LEU A 34 -6.68 11.74 11.18
N SER A 35 -6.58 10.83 12.15
CA SER A 35 -5.28 10.31 12.64
C SER A 35 -4.69 9.15 11.83
N GLY A 36 -5.27 8.80 10.67
CA GLY A 36 -4.90 7.61 9.90
C GLY A 36 -3.61 7.68 9.05
N CYS A 37 -2.96 8.84 8.89
CA CYS A 37 -1.78 8.97 8.02
C CYS A 37 -0.48 8.99 8.82
N SER A 38 -0.14 7.87 9.46
CA SER A 38 1.21 7.59 9.97
C SER A 38 1.89 6.54 9.09
N GLY A 39 1.94 6.80 7.78
CA GLY A 39 2.77 6.03 6.86
C GLY A 39 4.22 6.32 7.15
N ALA A 40 4.88 5.49 7.96
CA ALA A 40 6.33 5.53 8.12
C ALA A 40 6.95 5.38 6.71
N LEU A 41 7.67 6.41 6.24
CA LEU A 41 8.41 6.32 4.99
C LEU A 41 9.43 5.19 5.16
N ARG A 42 9.16 4.04 4.54
CA ARG A 42 10.14 2.97 4.49
C ARG A 42 11.26 3.42 3.55
N PRO A 43 12.53 3.32 3.96
CA PRO A 43 13.64 3.50 3.03
C PRO A 43 13.44 2.57 1.83
N ALA A 44 13.65 3.10 0.63
CA ALA A 44 13.45 2.38 -0.63
C ALA A 44 14.61 2.64 -1.59
N VAL A 45 15.17 1.57 -2.12
CA VAL A 45 16.32 1.54 -3.00
C VAL A 45 15.91 1.47 -4.46
N SER A 46 16.75 2.00 -5.33
CA SER A 46 16.60 1.86 -6.78
C SER A 46 17.19 0.53 -7.27
N LEU A 47 16.36 -0.28 -7.91
CA LEU A 47 16.74 -1.44 -8.69
C LEU A 47 16.87 -1.04 -10.17
N SER A 48 18.02 -1.30 -10.76
CA SER A 48 18.29 -1.18 -12.19
C SER A 48 18.47 -2.56 -12.83
N VAL A 49 17.93 -2.72 -14.03
CA VAL A 49 18.00 -3.99 -14.77
C VAL A 49 18.69 -3.77 -16.10
N VAL A 50 19.64 -4.64 -16.41
CA VAL A 50 20.27 -4.75 -17.73
C VAL A 50 20.02 -6.17 -18.23
N TYR A 51 19.78 -6.34 -19.52
CA TYR A 51 19.50 -7.65 -20.10
C TYR A 51 20.33 -7.92 -21.36
N ALA A 52 20.64 -9.19 -21.58
CA ALA A 52 21.42 -9.63 -22.74
C ALA A 52 20.53 -9.69 -24.01
N LYS A 53 21.13 -9.51 -25.19
CA LYS A 53 20.41 -9.50 -26.49
C LYS A 53 19.51 -10.71 -26.80
N PRO A 54 19.81 -11.97 -26.42
CA PRO A 54 18.85 -13.06 -26.66
C PRO A 54 17.57 -12.94 -25.81
N THR A 55 17.57 -12.08 -24.78
CA THR A 55 16.43 -11.86 -23.89
C THR A 55 15.44 -10.88 -24.51
N PRO A 56 14.17 -11.28 -24.72
CA PRO A 56 13.17 -10.39 -25.30
C PRO A 56 12.83 -9.23 -24.34
N PRO A 57 12.77 -7.98 -24.84
CA PRO A 57 12.43 -6.81 -24.01
C PRO A 57 10.96 -6.81 -23.55
N ASP A 58 10.11 -7.65 -24.14
CA ASP A 58 8.70 -7.81 -23.77
C ASP A 58 8.47 -8.95 -22.75
N ALA A 59 9.54 -9.53 -22.20
CA ALA A 59 9.46 -10.45 -21.07
C ALA A 59 8.78 -9.77 -19.87
N SER A 60 7.91 -10.50 -19.17
CA SER A 60 7.17 -9.98 -18.03
C SER A 60 8.05 -9.99 -16.78
N VAL A 61 8.15 -8.85 -16.10
CA VAL A 61 8.85 -8.72 -14.82
C VAL A 61 7.83 -8.66 -13.69
N THR A 62 8.04 -9.52 -12.69
CA THR A 62 7.27 -9.57 -11.46
C THR A 62 8.21 -9.43 -10.26
N ILE A 63 7.75 -8.73 -9.23
CA ILE A 63 8.46 -8.60 -7.95
C ILE A 63 7.47 -8.94 -6.85
N ASP A 64 7.79 -9.93 -6.01
CA ASP A 64 6.89 -10.44 -4.97
C ASP A 64 5.50 -10.80 -5.52
N GLU A 65 5.49 -11.51 -6.65
CA GLU A 65 4.28 -11.91 -7.40
C GLU A 65 3.47 -10.74 -8.00
N GLN A 66 3.88 -9.49 -7.78
CA GLN A 66 3.26 -8.32 -8.38
C GLN A 66 3.85 -8.03 -9.76
N TYR A 67 3.00 -7.93 -10.79
CA TYR A 67 3.41 -7.50 -12.12
C TYR A 67 3.84 -6.03 -12.10
N ILE A 68 5.07 -5.78 -12.56
CA ILE A 68 5.67 -4.45 -12.64
C ILE A 68 5.57 -3.90 -14.06
N GLY A 69 5.84 -4.74 -15.06
CA GLY A 69 5.86 -4.31 -16.45
C GLY A 69 6.74 -5.19 -17.36
N PRO A 70 6.85 -4.83 -18.64
CA PRO A 70 7.77 -5.48 -19.55
C PRO A 70 9.24 -5.12 -19.22
N LEU A 71 10.16 -6.05 -19.49
CA LEU A 71 11.57 -5.95 -19.14
C LEU A 71 12.25 -4.68 -19.68
N GLY A 72 11.94 -4.29 -20.91
CA GLY A 72 12.47 -3.07 -21.53
C GLY A 72 12.01 -1.80 -20.80
N TYR A 73 10.77 -1.77 -20.28
CA TYR A 73 10.28 -0.65 -19.48
C TYR A 73 11.01 -0.57 -18.14
N VAL A 74 11.15 -1.71 -17.46
CA VAL A 74 11.85 -1.82 -16.18
C VAL A 74 13.32 -1.45 -16.31
N SER A 75 13.98 -1.86 -17.40
CA SER A 75 15.38 -1.49 -17.68
C SER A 75 15.56 0.01 -17.88
N ALA A 76 14.62 0.69 -18.54
CA ALA A 76 14.70 2.12 -18.81
C ALA A 76 14.39 3.01 -17.60
N HIS A 77 13.47 2.59 -16.72
CA HIS A 77 12.96 3.44 -15.63
C HIS A 77 13.44 3.01 -14.24
N GLY A 78 13.92 1.78 -14.10
CA GLY A 78 14.20 1.17 -12.79
C GLY A 78 12.94 0.91 -11.97
N VAL A 79 13.13 0.35 -10.77
CA VAL A 79 12.04 0.09 -9.80
C VAL A 79 12.49 0.52 -8.42
N ARG A 80 11.56 1.04 -7.61
CA ARG A 80 11.81 1.35 -6.20
C ARG A 80 11.39 0.16 -5.35
N LEU A 81 12.35 -0.47 -4.66
CA LEU A 81 12.10 -1.57 -3.74
C LEU A 81 12.24 -1.06 -2.30
N PRO A 82 11.29 -1.35 -1.40
CA PRO A 82 11.51 -1.19 0.04
C PRO A 82 12.76 -1.94 0.51
N GLU A 83 13.32 -1.56 1.66
CA GLU A 83 14.33 -2.41 2.32
C GLU A 83 13.74 -3.78 2.70
N GLY A 84 14.46 -4.86 2.41
CA GLY A 84 14.02 -6.23 2.68
C GLY A 84 14.42 -7.22 1.61
N GLU A 85 13.94 -8.46 1.76
CA GLU A 85 14.07 -9.50 0.74
C GLU A 85 12.92 -9.39 -0.27
N HIS A 86 13.27 -9.48 -1.55
CA HIS A 86 12.33 -9.42 -2.66
C HIS A 86 12.61 -10.54 -3.64
N ARG A 87 11.54 -11.17 -4.15
CA ARG A 87 11.63 -12.17 -5.20
C ARG A 87 11.39 -11.52 -6.55
N VAL A 88 12.40 -11.53 -7.42
CA VAL A 88 12.29 -11.01 -8.78
C VAL A 88 12.20 -12.18 -9.75
N SER A 89 11.12 -12.21 -10.53
CA SER A 89 10.90 -13.23 -11.55
C SER A 89 10.66 -12.58 -12.90
N VAL A 90 11.37 -13.07 -13.93
CA VAL A 90 11.24 -12.63 -15.32
C VAL A 90 10.87 -13.82 -16.18
N THR A 91 9.77 -13.70 -16.92
CA THR A 91 9.17 -14.81 -17.65
C THR A 91 8.81 -14.42 -19.08
N LYS A 92 9.00 -15.35 -20.01
CA LYS A 92 8.57 -15.23 -21.40
C LYS A 92 8.26 -16.62 -21.96
N ALA A 93 7.18 -16.73 -22.74
CA ALA A 93 6.83 -17.99 -23.40
C ALA A 93 7.97 -18.44 -24.34
N GLY A 94 8.32 -19.73 -24.29
CA GLY A 94 9.45 -20.30 -25.04
C GLY A 94 10.82 -20.10 -24.39
N TYR A 95 10.88 -19.58 -23.16
CA TYR A 95 12.12 -19.38 -22.41
C TYR A 95 12.01 -19.99 -21.00
N PHE A 96 13.14 -20.42 -20.45
CA PHE A 96 13.23 -20.78 -19.03
C PHE A 96 13.04 -19.53 -18.16
N PRO A 97 12.21 -19.60 -17.10
CA PRO A 97 12.01 -18.45 -16.22
C PRO A 97 13.28 -18.12 -15.45
N TRP A 98 13.56 -16.83 -15.32
CA TRP A 98 14.63 -16.34 -14.45
C TRP A 98 14.01 -15.92 -13.12
N ASP A 99 14.48 -16.48 -12.02
CA ASP A 99 13.92 -16.25 -10.69
C ASP A 99 15.05 -16.12 -9.66
N ARG A 100 15.02 -15.05 -8.86
CA ARG A 100 16.05 -14.79 -7.85
C ARG A 100 15.49 -14.03 -6.65
N LEU A 101 15.92 -14.44 -5.46
CA LEU A 101 15.79 -13.65 -4.25
C LEU A 101 16.93 -12.63 -4.16
N ILE A 102 16.58 -11.36 -3.94
CA ILE A 102 17.52 -10.26 -3.76
C ILE A 102 17.23 -9.57 -2.42
N THR A 103 18.26 -9.02 -1.80
CA THR A 103 18.12 -8.22 -0.57
C THR A 103 18.34 -6.75 -0.89
N ALA A 104 17.29 -5.95 -0.80
CA ALA A 104 17.33 -4.49 -0.87
C ALA A 104 17.82 -3.92 0.46
N GLY A 105 19.04 -3.36 0.42
CA GLY A 105 19.70 -2.71 1.55
C GLY A 105 19.68 -1.19 1.41
N ARG A 106 20.84 -0.53 1.51
CA ARG A 106 20.98 0.91 1.24
C ARG A 106 21.53 1.23 -0.16
N ASP A 107 22.30 0.32 -0.73
CA ASP A 107 22.98 0.53 -2.01
C ASP A 107 22.10 0.17 -3.20
N PRO A 108 22.17 0.92 -4.32
CA PRO A 108 21.48 0.58 -5.56
C PRO A 108 21.81 -0.83 -6.04
N ILE A 109 20.80 -1.57 -6.48
CA ILE A 109 20.96 -2.92 -7.02
C ILE A 109 21.01 -2.85 -8.54
N LYS A 110 21.95 -3.60 -9.14
CA LYS A 110 21.99 -3.84 -10.59
C LYS A 110 21.86 -5.33 -10.86
N LEU A 111 20.87 -5.70 -11.65
CA LEU A 111 20.66 -7.08 -12.10
C LEU A 111 20.97 -7.22 -13.58
N GLU A 112 21.68 -8.30 -13.91
CA GLU A 112 21.93 -8.73 -15.27
C GLU A 112 21.06 -9.95 -15.56
N ILE A 113 20.17 -9.82 -16.55
CA ILE A 113 19.16 -10.83 -16.87
C ILE A 113 19.48 -11.43 -18.23
N ALA A 114 19.51 -12.77 -18.26
CA ALA A 114 19.64 -13.56 -19.46
C ALA A 114 18.61 -14.69 -19.41
N LEU A 115 17.63 -14.65 -20.31
CA LEU A 115 16.70 -15.76 -20.51
C LEU A 115 17.26 -16.72 -21.55
N GLU A 116 17.17 -18.01 -21.25
CA GLU A 116 17.57 -19.10 -22.14
C GLU A 116 16.33 -19.64 -22.86
N PRO A 117 16.36 -19.77 -24.20
CA PRO A 117 15.25 -20.38 -24.95
C PRO A 117 15.10 -21.87 -24.58
N ILE A 118 13.87 -22.36 -24.60
CA ILE A 118 13.58 -23.78 -24.46
C ILE A 118 13.87 -24.46 -25.80
N PRO A 119 14.73 -25.50 -25.83
CA PRO A 119 14.96 -26.27 -27.06
C PRO A 119 13.68 -26.94 -27.56
N ASP A 120 13.54 -27.04 -28.89
CA ASP A 120 12.46 -27.75 -29.58
C ASP A 120 12.45 -29.27 -29.33
#